data_AF-A0A2N5UY43-F1
#
_entry.id   AF-A0A2N5UY43-F1
#
_cell.length_a   1.000
_cell.length_b   1.000
_cell.length_c   1.000
_cell.angle_alpha   90.00
_cell.angle_beta   90.00
_cell.angle_gamma   90.00
#
_symmetry.space_group_name_H-M   'P 1'
#
loop_
_entity.id
_entity.type
_entity.pdbx_description
1 polymer ?
#
loop_
_entity_poly.entity_id
_entity_poly.type
_entity_poly.pdbx_seq_one_letter_code
_entity_poly.pdbx_strand_id
1 'polypeptide(L)'
;MESSCNASDVLGQMFERLANVAFEENKTLMDKNHIPGFAFLEFDAPLNEFDCAPNLTWTKNQFFNQPHKDSKDISDFALAVFIPISKRTGELAHTGENYNVTGGRFVFPNHRCGIDFAEKGLVKMVWRAREYRHSTLPCRGSRDHTCLAMSLQINRKTATTSKSIEDGSIHKRPAKKLKDPRDMFVGGHNHLMGDASDVSWFFLSGNILELMQKAINRAIWATAIPQAAISISQIRQAFSGPWTDDMA
;
A
#
# COMPACT_ATOMS: atom_id res chain seq x y z
N MET A 1 20.28 2.99 1.31
CA MET A 1 19.44 4.14 1.69
C MET A 1 18.72 4.72 0.48
N GLU A 2 19.40 4.90 -0.65
CA GLU A 2 18.78 5.35 -1.92
C GLU A 2 17.57 4.51 -2.38
N SER A 3 17.59 3.20 -2.13
CA SER A 3 16.54 2.27 -2.59
C SER A 3 15.19 2.40 -1.87
N SER A 4 15.15 2.78 -0.59
CA SER A 4 13.87 2.96 0.14
C SER A 4 13.20 4.29 -0.22
N CYS A 5 13.98 5.36 -0.39
CA CYS A 5 13.47 6.63 -0.90
C CYS A 5 12.89 6.46 -2.31
N ASN A 6 13.60 5.73 -3.19
CA ASN A 6 13.13 5.41 -4.53
C ASN A 6 11.78 4.65 -4.51
N ALA A 7 11.60 3.72 -3.57
CA ALA A 7 10.32 3.01 -3.43
C ALA A 7 9.16 3.91 -2.96
N SER A 8 9.41 4.79 -1.99
CA SER A 8 8.42 5.78 -1.54
C SER A 8 8.02 6.70 -2.70
N ASP A 9 9.02 7.22 -3.42
CA ASP A 9 8.83 8.14 -4.54
C ASP A 9 8.03 7.51 -5.67
N VAL A 10 8.34 6.26 -6.04
CA VAL A 10 7.60 5.56 -7.08
C VAL A 10 6.14 5.36 -6.69
N LEU A 11 5.86 4.95 -5.45
CA LEU A 11 4.49 4.76 -4.98
C LEU A 11 3.73 6.10 -4.90
N GLY A 12 4.39 7.15 -4.42
CA GLY A 12 3.84 8.49 -4.36
C GLY A 12 3.53 9.06 -5.75
N GLN A 13 4.48 8.97 -6.68
CA GLN A 13 4.27 9.37 -8.08
C GLN A 13 3.17 8.55 -8.77
N MET A 14 3.04 7.26 -8.45
CA MET A 14 1.94 6.43 -8.96
C MET A 14 0.59 6.93 -8.45
N PHE A 15 0.51 7.31 -7.16
CA PHE A 15 -0.70 7.83 -6.57
C PHE A 15 -1.03 9.22 -7.14
N GLU A 16 -0.08 10.15 -7.14
CA GLU A 16 -0.24 11.49 -7.66
C GLU A 16 -0.72 11.48 -9.12
N ARG A 17 -0.06 10.69 -9.99
CA ARG A 17 -0.46 10.59 -11.40
C ARG A 17 -1.84 9.96 -11.61
N LEU A 18 -2.28 9.10 -10.70
CA LEU A 18 -3.59 8.46 -10.78
C LEU A 18 -4.71 9.33 -10.20
N ALA A 19 -4.45 10.03 -9.10
CA ALA A 19 -5.44 10.82 -8.36
C ALA A 19 -4.75 11.91 -7.52
N ASN A 20 -4.26 12.96 -8.18
CA ASN A 20 -3.52 14.06 -7.55
C ASN A 20 -4.26 14.73 -6.38
N VAL A 21 -5.58 14.91 -6.48
CA VAL A 21 -6.38 15.49 -5.38
C VAL A 21 -6.34 14.61 -4.13
N ALA A 22 -6.54 13.29 -4.29
CA ALA A 22 -6.49 12.34 -3.17
C ALA A 22 -5.09 12.22 -2.57
N PHE A 23 -4.06 12.32 -3.41
CA PHE A 23 -2.67 12.38 -2.99
C PHE A 23 -2.41 13.62 -2.11
N GLU A 24 -2.79 14.81 -2.56
CA GLU A 24 -2.60 16.06 -1.82
C GLU A 24 -3.39 16.10 -0.51
N GLU A 25 -4.61 15.57 -0.51
CA GLU A 25 -5.42 15.42 0.71
C GLU A 25 -4.70 14.52 1.74
N ASN A 26 -4.15 13.39 1.31
CA ASN A 26 -3.40 12.51 2.21
C ASN A 26 -2.09 13.14 2.68
N LYS A 27 -1.35 13.83 1.81
CA LYS A 27 -0.13 14.57 2.19
C LYS A 27 -0.42 15.66 3.21
N THR A 28 -1.50 16.42 3.02
CA THR A 28 -2.00 17.42 3.99
C THR A 28 -2.34 16.80 5.33
N LEU A 29 -2.94 15.60 5.34
CA LEU A 29 -3.20 14.86 6.58
C LEU A 29 -1.91 14.42 7.28
N MET A 30 -0.87 14.06 6.53
CA MET A 30 0.43 13.72 7.12
C MET A 30 1.06 14.93 7.81
N ASP A 31 1.15 16.05 7.09
CA ASP A 31 1.73 17.31 7.60
C ASP A 31 1.01 17.78 8.87
N LYS A 32 -0.33 17.87 8.82
CA LYS A 32 -1.17 18.30 9.95
C LYS A 32 -1.03 17.44 11.20
N ASN A 33 -0.65 16.17 11.06
CA ASN A 33 -0.53 15.23 12.17
C ASN A 33 0.92 14.84 12.48
N HIS A 34 1.90 15.55 11.92
CA HIS A 34 3.34 15.30 12.11
C HIS A 34 3.71 13.85 11.82
N ILE A 35 3.12 13.28 10.77
CA ILE A 35 3.37 11.90 10.36
C ILE A 35 4.63 11.87 9.50
N PRO A 36 5.67 11.10 9.85
CA PRO A 36 6.85 10.99 9.02
C PRO A 36 6.56 10.25 7.70
N GLY A 37 7.36 10.56 6.69
CA GLY A 37 7.43 9.76 5.45
C GLY A 37 7.82 8.31 5.73
N PHE A 38 7.28 7.38 4.94
CA PHE A 38 7.52 5.94 5.13
C PHE A 38 9.01 5.57 5.01
N ALA A 39 9.77 6.28 4.18
CA ALA A 39 11.19 6.02 3.95
C ALA A 39 12.11 6.79 4.92
N PHE A 40 11.57 7.57 5.86
CA PHE A 40 12.39 8.40 6.75
C PHE A 40 12.94 7.63 7.94
N LEU A 41 14.17 8.01 8.28
CA LEU A 41 14.95 7.45 9.36
C LEU A 41 14.86 8.27 10.65
N GLU A 42 14.51 9.56 10.51
CA GLU A 42 14.24 10.47 11.60
C GLU A 42 12.74 10.78 11.62
N PHE A 43 12.18 10.89 12.82
CA PHE A 43 10.74 11.07 13.00
C PHE A 43 10.27 12.49 12.61
N ASP A 44 11.12 13.48 12.84
CA ASP A 44 10.89 14.91 12.58
C ASP A 44 11.40 15.37 11.21
N ALA A 45 11.82 14.43 10.35
CA ALA A 45 12.23 14.75 8.99
C ALA A 45 11.07 15.37 8.18
N PRO A 46 11.32 16.47 7.44
CA PRO A 46 10.30 17.11 6.63
C PRO A 46 9.87 16.20 5.47
N LEU A 47 8.57 16.21 5.15
CA LEU A 47 8.02 15.43 4.04
C LEU A 47 8.65 15.80 2.69
N ASN A 48 8.95 14.79 1.88
CA ASN A 48 9.40 14.97 0.51
C ASN A 48 8.21 15.23 -0.44
N GLU A 49 8.53 15.49 -1.71
CA GLU A 49 7.54 15.73 -2.76
C GLU A 49 6.49 14.62 -2.86
N PHE A 50 6.91 13.36 -2.81
CA PHE A 50 6.05 12.20 -3.06
C PHE A 50 5.54 11.46 -1.82
N ASP A 51 5.81 11.98 -0.62
CA ASP A 51 5.28 11.38 0.61
C ASP A 51 3.79 11.64 0.76
N CYS A 52 3.00 10.57 0.79
CA CYS A 52 1.53 10.66 0.86
C CYS A 52 0.85 9.62 1.76
N ALA A 53 1.55 8.61 2.25
CA ALA A 53 1.02 7.76 3.31
C ALA A 53 2.16 7.03 4.05
N PRO A 54 2.07 6.90 5.38
CA PRO A 54 3.08 6.18 6.17
C PRO A 54 2.80 4.67 6.25
N ASN A 55 1.55 4.23 6.01
CA ASN A 55 1.13 2.85 6.22
C ASN A 55 1.02 2.14 4.87
N LEU A 56 2.00 1.28 4.60
CA LEU A 56 2.02 0.39 3.45
C LEU A 56 1.73 -1.04 3.90
N THR A 57 0.61 -1.59 3.43
CA THR A 57 0.22 -2.98 3.66
C THR A 57 0.44 -3.83 2.42
N TRP A 58 0.90 -5.07 2.60
CA TRP A 58 1.12 -6.02 1.52
C TRP A 58 0.40 -7.31 1.85
N THR A 59 -0.33 -7.86 0.88
CA THR A 59 -0.99 -9.16 1.02
C THR A 59 -0.67 -10.02 -0.18
N LYS A 60 -0.41 -11.31 0.05
CA LYS A 60 -0.15 -12.31 -0.98
C LYS A 60 -0.82 -13.62 -0.61
N ASN A 61 -0.78 -14.60 -1.51
CA ASN A 61 -1.22 -15.97 -1.25
C ASN A 61 -2.71 -16.08 -0.93
N GLN A 62 -3.57 -15.53 -1.80
CA GLN A 62 -5.02 -15.68 -1.72
C GLN A 62 -5.63 -15.04 -0.46
N PHE A 63 -5.06 -13.93 0.00
CA PHE A 63 -5.69 -13.11 1.03
C PHE A 63 -7.11 -12.75 0.61
N PHE A 64 -8.04 -12.92 1.53
CA PHE A 64 -9.44 -12.52 1.38
C PHE A 64 -9.92 -11.96 2.71
N ASN A 65 -10.96 -11.14 2.66
CA ASN A 65 -11.53 -10.54 3.85
C ASN A 65 -13.05 -10.40 3.74
N GLN A 66 -13.70 -10.33 4.89
CA GLN A 66 -15.12 -10.05 4.96
C GLN A 66 -15.39 -8.61 4.52
N PRO A 67 -16.55 -8.30 3.92
CA PRO A 67 -16.77 -6.95 3.44
C PRO A 67 -16.96 -5.94 4.57
N HIS A 68 -16.22 -4.84 4.48
CA HIS A 68 -16.03 -3.85 5.54
C HIS A 68 -15.86 -2.44 4.96
N LYS A 69 -15.77 -1.46 5.86
CA LYS A 69 -15.32 -0.09 5.58
C LYS A 69 -14.17 0.22 6.52
N ASP A 70 -13.22 1.01 6.08
CA ASP A 70 -12.06 1.38 6.89
C ASP A 70 -12.37 2.53 7.84
N SER A 71 -13.37 2.34 8.71
CA SER A 71 -13.89 3.34 9.65
C SER A 71 -12.85 3.90 10.63
N LYS A 72 -11.69 3.24 10.77
CA LYS A 72 -10.58 3.65 11.63
C LYS A 72 -9.52 4.46 10.89
N ASP A 73 -9.66 4.62 9.58
CA ASP A 73 -8.80 5.48 8.80
C ASP A 73 -9.18 6.94 8.95
N ILE A 74 -8.24 7.84 8.72
CA ILE A 74 -8.47 9.29 8.64
C ILE A 74 -8.38 9.81 7.22
N SER A 75 -7.60 9.16 6.35
CA SER A 75 -7.63 9.39 4.90
C SER A 75 -8.98 8.94 4.35
N ASP A 76 -9.61 9.79 3.54
CA ASP A 76 -10.83 9.40 2.83
C ASP A 76 -10.50 8.43 1.69
N PHE A 77 -9.36 8.63 1.03
CA PHE A 77 -8.91 7.81 -0.09
C PHE A 77 -7.78 6.84 0.31
N ALA A 78 -7.89 5.62 -0.20
CA ALA A 78 -6.82 4.63 -0.20
C ALA A 78 -6.36 4.37 -1.64
N LEU A 79 -5.05 4.13 -1.81
CA LEU A 79 -4.49 3.60 -3.06
C LEU A 79 -4.26 2.10 -2.88
N ALA A 80 -4.68 1.28 -3.83
CA ALA A 80 -4.26 -0.10 -3.95
C ALA A 80 -3.60 -0.38 -5.30
N VAL A 81 -2.60 -1.26 -5.26
CA VAL A 81 -1.93 -1.79 -6.45
C VAL A 81 -1.97 -3.31 -6.39
N PHE A 82 -2.55 -3.93 -7.42
CA PHE A 82 -2.63 -5.37 -7.57
C PHE A 82 -1.69 -5.81 -8.70
N ILE A 83 -0.81 -6.75 -8.38
CA ILE A 83 0.28 -7.17 -9.24
C ILE A 83 0.27 -8.69 -9.37
N PRO A 84 0.07 -9.24 -10.56
CA PRO A 84 0.21 -10.68 -10.77
C PRO A 84 1.69 -11.05 -10.69
N ILE A 85 2.04 -11.99 -9.82
CA ILE A 85 3.43 -12.42 -9.59
C ILE A 85 3.57 -13.95 -9.60
N SER A 86 4.74 -14.42 -9.98
CA SER A 86 5.19 -15.80 -9.74
C SER A 86 5.40 -16.02 -8.24
N LYS A 87 4.81 -17.08 -7.70
CA LYS A 87 5.01 -17.48 -6.30
C LYS A 87 6.46 -17.88 -6.02
N ARG A 88 7.13 -18.46 -7.01
CA ARG A 88 8.50 -18.98 -6.89
C ARG A 88 9.53 -17.86 -6.85
N THR A 89 9.42 -16.89 -7.76
CA THR A 89 10.45 -15.86 -7.97
C THR A 89 10.05 -14.50 -7.43
N GLY A 90 8.75 -14.25 -7.19
CA GLY A 90 8.22 -12.93 -6.87
C GLY A 90 8.22 -11.95 -8.03
N GLU A 91 8.63 -12.39 -9.23
CA GLU A 91 8.62 -11.56 -10.44
C GLU A 91 7.22 -11.41 -11.01
N LEU A 92 7.00 -10.34 -11.79
CA LEU A 92 5.76 -10.14 -12.54
C LEU A 92 5.43 -11.37 -13.38
N ALA A 93 4.18 -11.83 -13.31
CA ALA A 93 3.69 -12.87 -14.20
C ALA A 93 3.64 -12.29 -15.63
N HIS A 94 4.42 -12.87 -16.54
CA HIS A 94 4.48 -12.38 -17.92
C HIS A 94 3.21 -12.76 -18.70
N THR A 95 2.82 -11.93 -19.66
CA THR A 95 1.62 -12.15 -20.49
C THR A 95 1.67 -13.48 -21.28
N GLY A 96 2.87 -13.96 -21.61
CA GLY A 96 3.12 -15.25 -22.25
C GLY A 96 3.07 -16.46 -21.30
N GLU A 97 3.06 -16.26 -19.99
CA GLU A 97 2.88 -17.35 -19.02
C GLU A 97 1.38 -17.67 -18.86
N ASN A 98 1.05 -18.92 -18.56
CA ASN A 98 -0.32 -19.33 -18.23
C ASN A 98 -0.71 -18.86 -16.82
N TYR A 99 -0.77 -17.55 -16.60
CA TYR A 99 -1.35 -16.96 -15.39
C TYR A 99 -2.81 -17.44 -15.27
N ASN A 100 -3.06 -18.27 -14.26
CA ASN A 100 -4.31 -18.99 -14.06
C ASN A 100 -4.90 -18.77 -12.66
N VAL A 101 -4.59 -17.64 -12.04
CA VAL A 101 -5.24 -17.21 -10.79
C VAL A 101 -6.70 -16.90 -11.13
N THR A 102 -7.63 -17.55 -10.42
CA THR A 102 -9.07 -17.33 -10.61
C THR A 102 -9.73 -16.96 -9.29
N GLY A 103 -10.72 -16.07 -9.33
CA GLY A 103 -11.30 -15.47 -8.13
C GLY A 103 -10.44 -14.33 -7.60
N GLY A 104 -10.47 -14.06 -6.29
CA GLY A 104 -9.68 -12.98 -5.70
C GLY A 104 -10.19 -11.57 -6.01
N ARG A 105 -11.37 -11.45 -6.62
CA ARG A 105 -11.94 -10.17 -7.08
C ARG A 105 -12.03 -9.18 -5.93
N PHE A 106 -11.66 -7.93 -6.18
CA PHE A 106 -11.95 -6.84 -5.27
C PHE A 106 -13.33 -6.27 -5.59
N VAL A 107 -14.27 -6.35 -4.66
CA VAL A 107 -15.68 -6.04 -4.91
C VAL A 107 -16.17 -4.91 -4.02
N PHE A 108 -17.17 -4.18 -4.52
CA PHE A 108 -17.98 -3.22 -3.80
C PHE A 108 -19.41 -3.77 -3.71
N PRO A 109 -19.75 -4.59 -2.70
CA PRO A 109 -20.99 -5.37 -2.69
C PRO A 109 -22.26 -4.52 -2.86
N ASN A 110 -22.30 -3.35 -2.22
CA ASN A 110 -23.46 -2.45 -2.29
C ASN A 110 -23.65 -1.83 -3.69
N HIS A 111 -22.62 -1.83 -4.52
CA HIS A 111 -22.63 -1.26 -5.87
C HIS A 111 -22.70 -2.35 -6.96
N ARG A 112 -22.69 -3.62 -6.55
CA ARG A 112 -22.74 -4.79 -7.45
C ARG A 112 -21.68 -4.72 -8.55
N CYS A 113 -20.51 -4.20 -8.21
CA CYS A 113 -19.38 -4.09 -9.11
C CYS A 113 -18.10 -4.57 -8.43
N GLY A 114 -17.09 -4.87 -9.23
CA GLY A 114 -15.79 -5.29 -8.75
C GLY A 114 -14.77 -5.35 -9.87
N ILE A 115 -13.54 -5.57 -9.47
CA ILE A 115 -12.39 -5.74 -10.36
C ILE A 115 -12.02 -7.21 -10.35
N ASP A 116 -11.98 -7.79 -11.56
CA ASP A 116 -11.48 -9.14 -11.77
C ASP A 116 -9.99 -9.10 -12.09
N PHE A 117 -9.20 -9.86 -11.32
CA PHE A 117 -7.74 -9.97 -11.51
C PHE A 117 -7.36 -11.15 -12.41
N ALA A 118 -8.32 -11.83 -13.04
CA ALA A 118 -8.06 -12.87 -14.02
C ALA A 118 -7.35 -12.33 -15.28
N GLU A 119 -7.53 -11.05 -15.61
CA GLU A 119 -6.81 -10.41 -16.70
C GLU A 119 -5.35 -10.15 -16.34
N LYS A 120 -4.43 -10.43 -17.28
CA LYS A 120 -2.98 -10.34 -17.08
C LYS A 120 -2.51 -8.88 -17.11
N GLY A 121 -2.72 -8.17 -16.01
CA GLY A 121 -2.36 -6.75 -15.91
C GLY A 121 -2.09 -6.29 -14.48
N LEU A 122 -1.32 -5.22 -14.38
CA LEU A 122 -1.18 -4.46 -13.14
C LEU A 122 -2.43 -3.58 -12.99
N VAL A 123 -3.12 -3.69 -11.86
CA VAL A 123 -4.28 -2.84 -11.55
C VAL A 123 -3.87 -1.82 -10.49
N LYS A 124 -4.19 -0.56 -10.73
CA LYS A 124 -4.11 0.52 -9.73
C LYS A 124 -5.51 1.04 -9.47
N MET A 125 -5.85 1.27 -8.21
CA MET A 125 -7.18 1.70 -7.80
C MET A 125 -7.06 2.73 -6.69
N VAL A 126 -7.84 3.79 -6.79
CA VAL A 126 -8.08 4.74 -5.70
C VAL A 126 -9.56 4.73 -5.39
N TRP A 127 -9.92 4.58 -4.12
CA TRP A 127 -11.33 4.58 -3.69
C TRP A 127 -11.50 5.20 -2.32
N ARG A 128 -12.74 5.63 -2.02
CA ARG A 128 -13.11 6.15 -0.70
C ARG A 128 -13.33 5.01 0.30
N ALA A 129 -12.25 4.51 0.88
CA ALA A 129 -12.24 3.29 1.70
C ALA A 129 -13.11 3.38 2.98
N ARG A 130 -13.28 4.60 3.50
CA ARG A 130 -14.17 4.89 4.63
C ARG A 130 -15.65 4.88 4.28
N GLU A 131 -15.99 5.15 3.03
CA GLU A 131 -17.37 5.38 2.58
C GLU A 131 -17.95 4.12 1.93
N TYR A 132 -17.19 3.51 1.02
CA TYR A 132 -17.63 2.38 0.22
C TYR A 132 -17.27 1.06 0.87
N ARG A 133 -18.31 0.24 1.14
CA ARG A 133 -18.12 -1.12 1.64
C ARG A 133 -17.45 -1.97 0.56
N HIS A 134 -16.36 -2.63 0.91
CA HIS A 134 -15.53 -3.38 -0.01
C HIS A 134 -14.96 -4.66 0.60
N SER A 135 -14.51 -5.60 -0.23
CA SER A 135 -13.83 -6.84 0.16
C SER A 135 -13.02 -7.44 -0.98
N THR A 136 -12.04 -8.26 -0.64
CA THR A 136 -11.42 -9.22 -1.53
C THR A 136 -12.10 -10.58 -1.37
N LEU A 137 -12.67 -11.10 -2.46
CA LEU A 137 -13.28 -12.43 -2.48
C LEU A 137 -12.22 -13.54 -2.40
N PRO A 138 -12.57 -14.75 -1.94
CA PRO A 138 -11.67 -15.89 -1.99
C PRO A 138 -11.12 -16.13 -3.40
N CYS A 139 -9.83 -16.43 -3.48
CA CYS A 139 -9.17 -16.87 -4.70
C CYS A 139 -9.08 -18.39 -4.70
N ARG A 140 -9.30 -19.02 -5.86
CA ARG A 140 -8.92 -20.42 -6.06
C ARG A 140 -7.43 -20.46 -6.35
N GLY A 141 -6.70 -21.26 -5.57
CA GLY A 141 -5.25 -21.28 -5.62
C GLY A 141 -4.70 -21.67 -6.99
N SER A 142 -3.81 -20.85 -7.53
CA SER A 142 -2.89 -21.25 -8.60
C SER A 142 -1.66 -21.92 -7.99
N ARG A 143 -1.07 -22.90 -8.67
CA ARG A 143 0.19 -23.54 -8.23
C ARG A 143 1.36 -22.56 -8.30
N ASP A 144 1.44 -21.81 -9.40
CA ASP A 144 2.65 -21.10 -9.78
C ASP A 144 2.53 -19.58 -9.61
N HIS A 145 1.31 -19.03 -9.58
CA HIS A 145 1.07 -17.59 -9.55
C HIS A 145 0.19 -17.15 -8.39
N THR A 146 0.29 -15.88 -8.00
CA THR A 146 -0.61 -15.21 -7.06
C THR A 146 -0.81 -13.76 -7.46
N CYS A 147 -1.85 -13.12 -6.96
CA CYS A 147 -1.91 -11.66 -6.92
C CYS A 147 -1.23 -11.18 -5.63
N LEU A 148 -0.29 -10.24 -5.77
CA LEU A 148 0.20 -9.39 -4.70
C LEU A 148 -0.69 -8.15 -4.67
N ALA A 149 -1.19 -7.77 -3.50
CA ALA A 149 -1.87 -6.49 -3.32
C ALA A 149 -1.06 -5.61 -2.36
N MET A 150 -0.90 -4.35 -2.72
CA MET A 150 -0.37 -3.29 -1.88
C MET A 150 -1.46 -2.28 -1.60
N SER A 151 -1.52 -1.71 -0.40
CA SER A 151 -2.42 -0.61 -0.08
C SER A 151 -1.72 0.47 0.74
N LEU A 152 -2.04 1.73 0.43
CA LEU A 152 -1.62 2.93 1.13
C LEU A 152 -2.85 3.66 1.67
N GLN A 153 -2.85 3.91 2.99
CA GLN A 153 -3.87 4.69 3.68
C GLN A 153 -3.27 5.33 4.95
N ILE A 154 -3.99 6.24 5.59
CA ILE A 154 -3.57 6.85 6.85
C ILE A 154 -4.58 6.48 7.94
N ASN A 155 -4.13 5.71 8.93
CA ASN A 155 -5.00 5.30 10.02
C ASN A 155 -4.96 6.27 11.23
N ARG A 156 -6.06 6.32 12.00
CA ARG A 156 -6.17 7.19 13.18
C ARG A 156 -5.11 6.94 14.23
N LYS A 157 -4.68 5.68 14.40
CA LYS A 157 -3.67 5.33 15.41
C LYS A 157 -2.30 5.89 15.05
N THR A 158 -1.91 5.84 13.78
CA THR A 158 -0.68 6.46 13.28
C THR A 158 -0.73 7.96 13.54
N ALA A 159 -1.76 8.64 13.05
CA ALA A 159 -1.89 10.10 13.21
C ALA A 159 -1.87 10.55 14.68
N THR A 160 -2.67 9.91 15.54
CA THR A 160 -2.71 10.25 16.98
C THR A 160 -1.42 9.93 17.70
N THR A 161 -0.70 8.88 17.31
CA THR A 161 0.59 8.53 17.90
C THR A 161 1.66 9.51 17.46
N SER A 162 1.68 9.85 16.17
CA SER A 162 2.61 10.83 15.63
C SER A 162 2.48 12.19 16.30
N LYS A 163 1.26 12.71 16.36
CA LYS A 163 0.97 13.96 17.07
C LYS A 163 1.34 13.92 18.56
N SER A 164 1.12 12.79 19.23
CA SER A 164 1.49 12.64 20.64
C SER A 164 3.00 12.55 20.87
N ILE A 165 3.76 12.05 19.90
CA ILE A 165 5.22 12.03 19.95
C ILE A 165 5.72 13.46 19.82
N GLU A 166 5.20 14.19 18.83
CA GLU A 166 5.57 15.58 18.57
C GLU A 166 5.33 16.51 19.77
N ASP A 167 4.14 16.44 20.39
CA ASP A 167 3.81 17.31 21.52
C ASP A 167 4.25 16.76 22.90
N GLY A 168 4.96 15.62 22.91
CA GLY A 168 5.40 14.91 24.12
C GLY A 168 4.27 14.31 24.98
N SER A 169 3.00 14.42 24.57
CA SER A 169 1.86 13.84 25.31
C SER A 169 1.86 12.31 25.31
N ILE A 170 2.67 11.67 24.46
CA ILE A 170 2.85 10.21 24.41
C ILE A 170 3.21 9.63 25.79
N HIS A 171 4.01 10.36 26.58
CA HIS A 171 4.43 9.97 27.93
C HIS A 171 3.30 10.05 28.97
N LYS A 172 2.24 10.82 28.69
CA LYS A 172 1.08 11.01 29.58
C LYS A 172 0.01 9.92 29.42
N ARG A 173 0.14 9.05 28.40
CA ARG A 173 -0.84 7.97 28.14
C ARG A 173 -0.93 7.02 29.33
N PRO A 174 -2.13 6.53 29.72
CA PRO A 174 -2.30 5.68 30.90
C PRO A 174 -1.35 4.47 30.95
N ALA A 175 -1.12 3.81 29.79
CA ALA A 175 -0.22 2.67 29.67
C ALA A 175 1.29 3.01 29.87
N LYS A 176 1.63 4.29 29.97
CA LYS A 176 2.99 4.83 30.03
C LYS A 176 3.26 5.61 31.32
N LYS A 177 2.23 6.02 32.07
CA LYS A 177 2.34 6.84 33.29
C LYS A 177 3.27 6.29 34.37
N LEU A 178 3.40 4.96 34.47
CA LEU A 178 4.23 4.30 35.49
C LEU A 178 5.56 3.79 34.93
N LYS A 179 5.89 4.08 33.66
CA LYS A 179 7.15 3.66 33.05
C LYS A 179 8.20 4.74 33.23
N ASP A 180 9.45 4.34 33.43
CA ASP A 180 10.58 5.26 33.41
C ASP A 180 10.66 5.91 32.02
N PRO A 181 10.74 7.25 31.90
CA PRO A 181 10.94 7.93 30.62
C PRO A 181 12.13 7.40 29.81
N ARG A 182 13.19 6.93 30.48
CA ARG A 182 14.37 6.34 29.84
C ARG A 182 14.05 5.04 29.10
N ASP A 183 13.05 4.29 29.55
CA ASP A 183 12.58 3.06 28.91
C ASP A 183 11.59 3.32 27.75
N MET A 184 11.28 4.60 27.47
CA MET A 184 10.30 5.02 26.48
C MET A 184 10.90 5.83 25.33
N PHE A 185 12.22 5.97 25.33
CA PHE A 185 12.95 6.68 24.30
C PHE A 185 12.90 5.92 22.97
N VAL A 186 12.54 6.63 21.90
CA VAL A 186 12.60 6.12 20.51
C VAL A 186 13.58 7.03 19.79
N GLY A 187 14.82 6.54 19.61
CA GLY A 187 15.83 7.25 18.85
C GLY A 187 15.62 7.03 17.35
N GLY A 188 15.84 8.07 16.56
CA GLY A 188 16.03 7.93 15.12
C GLY A 188 17.38 7.31 14.78
N HIS A 189 17.66 7.18 13.49
CA HIS A 189 18.89 6.58 12.98
C HIS A 189 20.15 7.23 13.55
N ASN A 190 20.22 8.56 13.61
CA ASN A 190 21.38 9.28 14.13
C ASN A 190 21.66 8.94 15.59
N HIS A 191 20.62 8.74 16.40
CA HIS A 191 20.80 8.32 17.79
C HIS A 191 21.27 6.86 17.89
N LEU A 192 20.73 5.97 17.06
CA LEU A 192 21.03 4.54 17.12
C LEU A 192 22.39 4.18 16.53
N MET A 193 22.83 4.91 15.49
CA MET A 193 24.05 4.64 14.75
C MET A 193 25.20 5.61 15.09
N GLY A 194 24.92 6.68 15.84
CA GLY A 194 25.84 7.79 16.05
C GLY A 194 26.00 8.66 14.80
N ASP A 195 26.78 9.74 14.89
CA ASP A 195 27.27 10.52 13.73
C ASP A 195 28.26 9.67 12.92
N ALA A 196 27.79 8.58 12.31
CA ALA A 196 28.60 7.70 11.51
C ALA A 196 28.60 8.18 10.06
N SER A 197 29.47 9.15 9.77
CA SER A 197 29.95 9.46 8.42
C SER A 197 30.74 8.31 7.76
N ASP A 198 30.56 7.06 8.22
CA ASP A 198 31.41 5.93 7.87
C ASP A 198 30.60 4.61 7.82
N VAL A 199 29.63 4.54 6.91
CA VAL A 199 28.86 3.32 6.62
C VAL A 199 29.26 2.73 5.27
N SER A 200 30.53 2.33 5.17
CA SER A 200 31.05 1.52 4.04
C SER A 200 30.83 0.00 4.21
N TRP A 201 30.27 -0.47 5.33
CA TRP A 201 30.32 -1.91 5.68
C TRP A 201 29.00 -2.64 5.97
N PHE A 202 27.82 -2.03 5.80
CA PHE A 202 26.54 -2.74 6.02
C PHE A 202 25.78 -3.01 4.73
N PHE A 203 26.31 -3.92 3.91
CA PHE A 203 25.50 -4.68 2.96
C PHE A 203 24.86 -5.87 3.69
N LEU A 204 23.66 -5.66 4.23
CA LEU A 204 22.78 -6.77 4.59
C LEU A 204 22.10 -7.30 3.33
N SER A 205 22.33 -8.57 3.07
CA SER A 205 21.89 -9.34 1.92
C SER A 205 20.36 -9.46 1.80
N GLY A 206 19.86 -9.12 0.62
CA GLY A 206 18.87 -9.86 -0.20
C GLY A 206 17.62 -10.43 0.48
N ASN A 207 16.47 -9.79 0.20
CA ASN A 207 15.38 -10.44 -0.56
C ASN A 207 14.12 -9.55 -0.66
N ILE A 208 13.75 -8.79 0.36
CA ILE A 208 12.53 -7.95 0.31
C ILE A 208 12.75 -6.64 -0.43
N LEU A 209 13.83 -5.91 -0.13
CA LEU A 209 14.12 -4.64 -0.77
C LEU A 209 14.50 -4.83 -2.25
N GLU A 210 15.11 -5.96 -2.58
CA GLU A 210 15.42 -6.35 -3.95
C GLU A 210 14.17 -6.77 -4.73
N LEU A 211 13.20 -7.42 -4.09
CA LEU A 211 11.86 -7.66 -4.65
C LEU A 211 11.10 -6.35 -4.87
N MET A 212 11.17 -5.41 -3.91
CA MET A 212 10.59 -4.06 -4.06
C MET A 212 11.24 -3.34 -5.25
N GLN A 213 12.57 -3.34 -5.34
CA GLN A 213 13.31 -2.72 -6.42
C GLN A 213 13.03 -3.38 -7.78
N LYS A 214 12.93 -4.72 -7.86
CA LYS A 214 12.58 -5.43 -9.10
C LYS A 214 11.14 -5.18 -9.54
N ALA A 215 10.19 -5.11 -8.60
CA ALA A 215 8.80 -4.78 -8.89
C ALA A 215 8.65 -3.32 -9.36
N ILE A 216 9.35 -2.39 -8.70
CA ILE A 216 9.37 -0.95 -9.02
C ILE A 216 10.06 -0.69 -10.37
N ASN A 217 11.27 -1.22 -10.59
CA ASN A 217 12.01 -0.99 -11.82
C ASN A 217 11.30 -1.58 -13.05
N ARG A 218 10.52 -2.65 -12.90
CA ARG A 218 9.71 -3.20 -14.01
C ARG A 218 8.40 -2.44 -14.22
N ALA A 219 7.81 -1.84 -13.18
CA ALA A 219 6.64 -0.98 -13.33
C ALA A 219 6.96 0.31 -14.13
N ILE A 220 8.19 0.84 -13.99
CA ILE A 220 8.69 2.00 -14.77
C ILE A 220 8.75 1.67 -16.28
N TRP A 221 9.14 0.45 -16.64
CA TRP A 221 9.16 0.01 -18.05
C TRP A 221 7.77 -0.30 -18.60
N ALA A 222 6.83 -0.77 -17.77
CA ALA A 222 5.45 -1.03 -18.20
C ALA A 222 4.64 0.27 -18.44
N THR A 223 4.99 1.37 -17.77
CA THR A 223 4.40 2.69 -18.03
C THR A 223 4.86 3.36 -19.32
N ALA A 224 5.82 2.78 -20.04
CA ALA A 224 6.27 3.24 -21.36
C ALA A 224 5.48 2.61 -22.54
N ILE A 225 4.51 1.74 -22.25
CA ILE A 225 3.61 1.13 -23.25
C ILE A 225 2.27 1.90 -23.21
N PRO A 226 1.68 2.29 -24.35
CA PRO A 226 0.47 3.12 -24.37
C PRO A 226 -0.67 2.46 -23.56
N GLN A 227 -1.15 3.15 -22.52
CA GLN A 227 -2.32 2.73 -21.76
C GLN A 227 -3.55 2.76 -22.68
N ALA A 228 -4.09 1.60 -23.02
CA ALA A 228 -5.45 1.50 -23.54
C ALA A 228 -6.43 1.77 -22.39
N ALA A 229 -7.17 2.88 -22.48
CA ALA A 229 -8.26 3.18 -21.57
C ALA A 229 -9.35 2.12 -21.71
N ILE A 230 -9.57 1.32 -20.66
CA ILE A 230 -10.72 0.41 -20.58
C ILE A 230 -11.97 1.28 -20.41
N SER A 231 -12.87 1.21 -21.39
CA SER A 231 -14.09 2.04 -21.39
C SER A 231 -15.18 1.39 -20.54
N ILE A 232 -16.05 2.22 -19.95
CA ILE A 232 -17.19 1.81 -19.09
C ILE A 232 -18.09 0.74 -19.74
N SER A 233 -18.11 0.63 -21.07
CA SER A 233 -18.88 -0.38 -21.79
C SER A 233 -18.33 -1.80 -21.65
N GLN A 234 -17.01 -1.96 -21.50
CA GLN A 234 -16.35 -3.27 -21.31
C GLN A 234 -16.67 -3.84 -19.92
N ILE A 235 -16.81 -2.97 -18.91
CA ILE A 235 -17.24 -3.34 -17.55
C ILE A 235 -18.67 -3.90 -17.59
N ARG A 236 -19.59 -3.29 -18.35
CA ARG A 236 -21.00 -3.73 -18.40
C ARG A 236 -21.22 -5.10 -19.03
N GLN A 237 -20.36 -5.51 -19.97
CA GLN A 237 -20.49 -6.81 -20.63
C GLN A 237 -20.13 -7.99 -19.70
N ALA A 238 -19.18 -7.80 -18.79
CA ALA A 238 -18.71 -8.82 -17.85
C ALA A 238 -19.73 -9.17 -16.74
N PHE A 239 -20.73 -8.30 -16.47
CA PHE A 239 -21.71 -8.49 -15.39
C PHE A 239 -23.11 -8.89 -15.87
N SER A 240 -23.26 -9.36 -17.11
CA SER A 240 -24.56 -9.73 -17.71
C SER A 240 -25.04 -11.16 -17.38
N GLY A 241 -24.27 -11.95 -16.62
CA GLY A 241 -24.67 -13.28 -16.17
C GLY A 241 -25.51 -13.25 -14.88
N PRO A 242 -26.46 -14.19 -14.68
CA PRO A 242 -27.26 -14.25 -13.47
C PRO A 242 -26.39 -14.58 -12.25
N TRP A 243 -26.46 -13.72 -11.24
CA TRP A 243 -25.92 -13.97 -9.91
C TRP A 243 -26.95 -14.80 -9.15
N THR A 244 -26.68 -16.07 -8.88
CA THR A 244 -27.54 -16.90 -8.02
C THR A 244 -27.22 -16.59 -6.56
N ASP A 245 -28.25 -16.31 -5.77
CA ASP A 245 -28.23 -15.86 -4.37
C ASP A 245 -27.74 -16.92 -3.35
N ASP A 246 -27.09 -17.99 -3.79
CA ASP A 246 -26.49 -18.95 -2.89
C ASP A 246 -25.09 -18.48 -2.51
N MET A 247 -24.96 -17.70 -1.42
CA MET A 247 -23.87 -17.69 -0.42
C MET A 247 -24.09 -16.52 0.55
N ALA A 248 -25.07 -16.69 1.44
CA ALA A 248 -25.14 -15.99 2.72
C ALA A 248 -24.21 -16.66 3.74
#